data_AF-A0A3D0HNS6-F1
#
_entry.id   AF-A0A3D0HNS6-F1
#
_cell.length_a   1.000
_cell.length_b   1.000
_cell.length_c   1.000
_cell.angle_alpha   90.00
_cell.angle_beta   90.00
_cell.angle_gamma   90.00
#
_symmetry.space_group_name_H-M   'P 1'
#
loop_
_entity.id
_entity.type
_entity.pdbx_description
1 polymer ?
#
loop_
_entity_poly.entity_id
_entity_poly.type
_entity_poly.pdbx_seq_one_letter_code
_entity_poly.pdbx_strand_id
1 'polypeptide(L)'
;LTVFQSLPLDGIVVVTTPQDLVSMIVGKAVKMAEMMDVPVLGIVENMSYVECPDCGKKISVFGESHVKEVADKYDLLVLSQLPINPALTAAVDAGNVEDLEFSYMDDAVKIIENTEQKA
;
A
#
# COMPACT_ATOMS: atom_id res chain seq x y z
N LEU A 1 15.29 10.05 3.17
CA LEU A 1 15.58 10.82 4.41
C LEU A 1 15.13 12.27 4.32
N THR A 2 15.38 12.98 3.20
CA THR A 2 15.07 14.41 3.08
C THR A 2 13.62 14.77 3.43
N VAL A 3 12.61 14.03 2.97
CA VAL A 3 11.20 14.29 3.33
C VAL A 3 10.97 14.17 4.84
N PHE A 4 11.48 13.10 5.48
CA PHE A 4 11.39 12.87 6.93
C PHE A 4 12.02 13.99 7.77
N GLN A 5 13.02 14.70 7.22
CA GLN A 5 13.70 15.80 7.92
C GLN A 5 13.16 17.17 7.54
N SER A 6 12.41 17.27 6.44
CA SER A 6 11.96 18.54 5.87
C SER A 6 10.53 18.91 6.25
N LEU A 7 9.73 17.93 6.69
CA LEU A 7 8.32 18.12 7.02
C LEU A 7 7.98 17.37 8.32
N PRO A 8 7.10 17.91 9.17
CA PRO A 8 6.47 17.13 10.23
C PRO A 8 5.57 16.07 9.59
N LEU A 9 5.73 14.81 9.98
CA LEU A 9 4.97 13.69 9.44
C LEU A 9 4.22 12.99 10.56
N ASP A 10 2.90 12.88 10.42
CA ASP A 10 2.05 12.11 11.35
C ASP A 10 2.14 10.60 11.11
N GLY A 11 2.70 10.20 9.96
CA GLY A 11 2.97 8.80 9.65
C GLY A 11 3.32 8.57 8.19
N ILE A 12 3.64 7.31 7.87
CA ILE A 12 3.88 6.86 6.49
C ILE A 12 3.11 5.59 6.16
N VAL A 13 2.76 5.43 4.90
CA VAL A 13 2.28 4.17 4.32
C VAL A 13 3.35 3.61 3.41
N VAL A 14 3.67 2.33 3.57
CA VAL A 14 4.63 1.64 2.69
C VAL A 14 3.87 0.99 1.54
N VAL A 15 4.23 1.33 0.30
CA VAL A 15 3.68 0.67 -0.89
C VAL A 15 4.69 -0.33 -1.43
N THR A 16 4.25 -1.56 -1.69
CA THR A 16 5.09 -2.63 -2.24
C THR A 16 4.38 -3.35 -3.39
N THR A 17 5.00 -4.38 -3.94
CA THR A 17 4.47 -5.20 -5.04
C THR A 17 4.82 -6.67 -4.77
N PRO A 18 4.06 -7.67 -5.27
CA PRO A 18 4.20 -9.07 -4.85
C PRO A 18 5.51 -9.80 -5.23
N GLN A 19 6.43 -9.17 -5.97
CA GLN A 19 7.68 -9.79 -6.40
C GLN A 19 8.67 -10.01 -5.25
N ASP A 20 9.66 -10.89 -5.46
CA ASP A 20 10.72 -11.13 -4.49
C ASP A 20 11.46 -9.83 -4.09
N LEU A 21 11.87 -9.75 -2.82
CA LEU A 21 12.54 -8.61 -2.11
C LEU A 21 11.65 -7.66 -1.30
N VAL A 22 10.33 -7.89 -1.21
CA VAL A 22 9.39 -7.07 -0.39
C VAL A 22 9.88 -6.89 1.05
N SER A 23 10.27 -7.98 1.73
CA SER A 23 10.69 -7.92 3.13
C SER A 23 11.88 -6.99 3.36
N MET A 24 12.82 -6.91 2.40
CA MET A 24 14.00 -6.05 2.53
C MET A 24 13.61 -4.57 2.41
N ILE A 25 12.72 -4.24 1.47
CA ILE A 25 12.30 -2.86 1.22
C ILE A 25 11.47 -2.36 2.40
N VAL A 26 10.48 -3.15 2.84
CA VAL A 26 9.65 -2.83 4.00
C VAL A 26 10.52 -2.66 5.25
N GLY A 27 11.45 -3.59 5.50
CA GLY A 27 12.36 -3.51 6.65
C GLY A 27 13.26 -2.26 6.64
N LYS A 28 13.67 -1.78 5.47
CA LYS A 28 14.42 -0.52 5.36
C LYS A 28 13.53 0.70 5.65
N ALA A 29 12.30 0.71 5.16
CA ALA A 29 11.34 1.78 5.39
C ALA A 29 10.98 1.90 6.87
N VAL A 30 10.67 0.77 7.53
CA VAL A 30 10.36 0.69 8.96
C VAL A 30 11.52 1.21 9.79
N LYS A 31 12.75 0.72 9.56
CA LYS A 31 13.94 1.22 10.28
C LYS A 31 14.19 2.71 10.09
N MET A 32 13.95 3.23 8.88
CA MET A 32 14.10 4.66 8.63
C MET A 32 13.06 5.48 9.40
N ALA A 33 11.83 4.99 9.49
CA ALA A 33 10.75 5.62 10.23
C ALA A 33 11.01 5.60 11.74
N GLU A 34 11.46 4.46 12.29
CA GLU A 34 11.89 4.32 13.69
C GLU A 34 13.02 5.30 14.05
N MET A 35 14.05 5.42 13.20
CA MET A 35 15.17 6.35 13.43
C MET A 35 14.75 7.83 13.46
N MET A 36 13.58 8.15 12.90
CA MET A 36 13.07 9.52 12.78
C MET A 36 11.81 9.75 13.65
N ASP A 37 11.44 8.77 14.48
CA ASP A 37 10.24 8.81 15.34
C ASP A 37 8.93 9.05 14.57
N VAL A 38 8.81 8.44 13.37
CA VAL A 38 7.61 8.53 12.52
C VAL A 38 6.90 7.18 12.51
N PRO A 39 5.59 7.11 12.77
CA PRO A 39 4.87 5.85 12.77
C PRO A 39 4.63 5.32 11.34
N VAL A 40 4.70 4.00 11.19
CA VAL A 40 4.30 3.33 9.95
C VAL A 40 2.85 2.87 10.11
N LEU A 41 1.94 3.49 9.35
CA LEU A 41 0.50 3.26 9.43
C LEU A 41 0.10 1.89 8.88
N GLY A 42 0.89 1.36 7.95
CA GLY A 42 0.71 0.04 7.39
C GLY A 42 1.32 -0.11 6.01
N ILE A 43 0.96 -1.21 5.35
CA ILE A 43 1.47 -1.61 4.04
C ILE A 43 0.34 -1.76 3.04
N VAL A 44 0.53 -1.22 1.83
CA VAL A 44 -0.31 -1.46 0.67
C VAL A 44 0.48 -2.31 -0.32
N GLU A 45 -0.08 -3.41 -0.77
CA GLU A 45 0.47 -4.16 -1.89
C GLU A 45 -0.20 -3.68 -3.18
N ASN A 46 0.58 -3.20 -4.12
CA ASN A 46 0.14 -2.82 -5.45
C ASN A 46 0.36 -3.99 -6.42
N MET A 47 -0.43 -4.06 -7.48
CA MET A 47 -0.34 -5.09 -8.52
C MET A 47 -0.49 -6.53 -7.98
N SER A 48 -1.27 -6.73 -6.92
CA SER A 48 -1.41 -8.01 -6.23
C SER A 48 -2.03 -9.10 -7.12
N TYR A 49 -2.96 -8.72 -8.00
CA TYR A 49 -3.63 -9.64 -8.91
C TYR A 49 -4.17 -8.88 -10.13
N VAL A 50 -4.53 -9.61 -11.17
CA VAL A 50 -5.46 -9.13 -12.21
C VAL A 50 -6.78 -9.88 -12.06
N GLU A 51 -7.90 -9.18 -12.19
CA GLU A 51 -9.21 -9.82 -12.22
C GLU A 51 -9.57 -10.17 -13.67
N CYS A 52 -9.89 -11.43 -13.93
CA CYS A 52 -10.31 -11.86 -15.26
C CYS A 52 -11.67 -11.21 -15.59
N PRO A 53 -11.77 -10.42 -16.68
CA PRO A 53 -12.99 -9.69 -17.01
C PRO A 53 -14.17 -10.61 -17.36
N ASP A 54 -13.89 -11.85 -17.79
CA ASP A 54 -14.92 -12.79 -18.23
C ASP A 54 -15.49 -13.66 -17.10
N CYS A 55 -14.72 -13.90 -16.03
CA CYS A 55 -15.11 -14.85 -14.97
C CYS A 55 -14.87 -14.35 -13.53
N GLY A 56 -14.29 -13.18 -13.33
CA GLY A 56 -14.00 -12.60 -12.01
C GLY A 56 -12.89 -13.32 -11.23
N LYS A 57 -12.22 -14.33 -11.81
CA LYS A 57 -11.11 -15.02 -11.16
C LYS A 57 -9.95 -14.06 -10.95
N LYS A 58 -9.44 -13.98 -9.73
CA LYS A 58 -8.19 -13.28 -9.41
C LYS A 58 -7.00 -14.15 -9.83
N ILE A 59 -6.08 -13.55 -10.58
CA ILE A 59 -4.89 -14.19 -11.11
C ILE A 59 -3.67 -13.45 -10.57
N SER A 60 -2.86 -14.14 -9.76
CA SER A 60 -1.63 -13.61 -9.18
C SER A 60 -0.50 -13.64 -10.23
N VAL A 61 -0.47 -12.65 -11.12
CA VAL A 61 0.43 -12.61 -12.30
C VAL A 61 1.91 -12.68 -11.92
N PHE A 62 2.24 -12.16 -10.74
CA PHE A 62 3.60 -12.07 -10.22
C PHE A 62 3.93 -13.11 -9.14
N GLY A 63 3.08 -14.13 -8.98
CA GLY A 63 3.17 -15.10 -7.90
C GLY A 63 2.26 -14.76 -6.71
N GLU A 64 2.20 -15.67 -5.74
CA GLU A 64 1.38 -15.48 -4.54
C GLU A 64 1.89 -14.30 -3.70
N SER A 65 0.95 -13.59 -3.08
CA SER A 65 1.29 -12.48 -2.20
C SER A 65 1.93 -13.00 -0.90
N HIS A 66 3.03 -12.36 -0.51
CA HIS A 66 3.69 -12.58 0.77
C HIS A 66 3.55 -11.36 1.69
N VAL A 67 2.71 -10.37 1.34
CA VAL A 67 2.61 -9.11 2.07
C VAL A 67 2.20 -9.32 3.52
N LYS A 68 1.32 -10.28 3.78
CA LYS A 68 0.84 -10.59 5.14
C LYS A 68 1.97 -11.09 6.03
N GLU A 69 2.79 -12.01 5.53
CA GLU A 69 3.95 -12.54 6.27
C GLU A 69 4.95 -11.42 6.60
N VAL A 70 5.15 -10.50 5.66
CA VAL A 70 6.03 -9.34 5.86
C VAL A 70 5.43 -8.35 6.85
N ALA A 71 4.12 -8.09 6.76
CA ALA A 71 3.41 -7.19 7.67
C ALA A 71 3.49 -7.72 9.11
N ASP A 72 3.17 -9.00 9.33
CA ASP A 72 3.24 -9.66 10.63
C ASP A 72 4.66 -9.62 11.23
N LYS A 73 5.70 -9.76 10.38
CA LYS A 73 7.11 -9.69 10.82
C LYS A 73 7.54 -8.33 11.37
N TYR A 74 6.89 -7.25 10.93
CA TYR A 74 7.20 -5.88 11.34
C TYR A 74 6.07 -5.25 12.17
N ASP A 75 5.13 -6.06 12.66
CA ASP A 75 3.95 -5.62 13.42
C ASP A 75 3.13 -4.53 12.69
N LEU A 76 3.01 -4.65 11.36
CA LEU A 76 2.28 -3.73 10.51
C LEU A 76 0.93 -4.31 10.07
N LEU A 77 -0.01 -3.41 9.73
CA LEU A 77 -1.28 -3.77 9.12
C LEU A 77 -1.17 -3.79 7.59
N VAL A 78 -1.76 -4.80 6.95
CA VAL A 78 -2.03 -4.75 5.50
C VAL A 78 -3.27 -3.90 5.29
N LEU A 79 -3.08 -2.71 4.72
CA LEU A 79 -4.13 -1.72 4.50
C LEU A 79 -4.96 -2.03 3.26
N SER A 80 -4.31 -2.50 2.17
CA SER A 80 -4.99 -2.84 0.93
C SER A 80 -4.09 -3.70 0.02
N GLN A 81 -4.74 -4.44 -0.89
CA GLN A 81 -4.12 -5.18 -1.98
C GLN A 81 -4.78 -4.75 -3.30
N LEU A 82 -4.09 -3.93 -4.07
CA LEU A 82 -4.62 -3.29 -5.27
C LEU A 82 -4.45 -4.20 -6.50
N PRO A 83 -5.50 -4.33 -7.34
CA PRO A 83 -5.39 -5.04 -8.60
C PRO A 83 -4.60 -4.25 -9.65
N ILE A 84 -4.14 -4.96 -10.66
CA ILE A 84 -3.75 -4.38 -11.95
C ILE A 84 -5.04 -4.05 -12.69
N ASN A 85 -5.37 -2.76 -12.79
CA ASN A 85 -6.59 -2.27 -13.45
C ASN A 85 -6.22 -1.28 -14.59
N PRO A 86 -6.37 -1.68 -15.87
CA PRO A 86 -6.08 -0.80 -17.00
C PRO A 86 -6.91 0.48 -17.04
N ALA A 87 -8.16 0.46 -16.55
CA ALA A 87 -9.01 1.65 -16.51
C ALA A 87 -8.48 2.68 -15.51
N LEU A 88 -8.00 2.22 -14.34
CA LEU A 88 -7.32 3.08 -13.37
C LEU A 88 -6.06 3.70 -13.98
N THR A 89 -5.20 2.90 -14.64
CA THR A 89 -3.98 3.41 -15.29
C THR A 89 -4.31 4.46 -16.34
N ALA A 90 -5.29 4.18 -17.22
CA ALA A 90 -5.69 5.12 -18.26
C ALA A 90 -6.24 6.44 -17.69
N ALA A 91 -7.01 6.39 -16.59
CA ALA A 91 -7.51 7.61 -15.95
C ALA A 91 -6.42 8.39 -15.23
N VAL A 92 -5.46 7.73 -14.59
CA VAL A 92 -4.27 8.38 -14.01
C VAL A 92 -3.47 9.10 -15.10
N ASP A 93 -3.21 8.43 -16.22
CA ASP A 93 -2.47 9.02 -17.36
C ASP A 93 -3.24 10.18 -18.01
N ALA A 94 -4.58 10.12 -18.02
CA ALA A 94 -5.44 11.18 -18.52
C ALA A 94 -5.63 12.35 -17.54
N GLY A 95 -5.23 12.20 -16.27
CA GLY A 95 -5.43 13.19 -15.22
C GLY A 95 -6.83 13.20 -14.59
N ASN A 96 -7.62 12.14 -14.78
CA ASN A 96 -9.03 12.04 -14.35
C ASN A 96 -9.23 10.91 -13.32
N VAL A 97 -8.20 10.54 -12.56
CA VAL A 97 -8.31 9.44 -11.57
C VAL A 97 -9.35 9.74 -10.48
N GLU A 98 -9.55 11.01 -10.16
CA GLU A 98 -10.53 11.49 -9.18
C GLU A 98 -12.00 11.24 -9.58
N ASP A 99 -12.27 11.02 -10.86
CA ASP A 99 -13.61 10.69 -11.35
C ASP A 99 -13.96 9.19 -11.17
N LEU A 100 -13.00 8.38 -10.73
CA LEU A 100 -13.18 6.94 -10.55
C LEU A 100 -13.42 6.59 -9.09
N GLU A 101 -14.52 5.87 -8.83
CA GLU A 101 -14.80 5.29 -7.54
C GLU A 101 -14.33 3.84 -7.47
N PHE A 102 -13.58 3.52 -6.42
CA PHE A 102 -13.05 2.18 -6.20
C PHE A 102 -13.11 1.78 -4.73
N SER A 103 -13.60 0.58 -4.46
CA SER A 103 -13.76 0.09 -3.08
C SER A 103 -12.50 -0.53 -2.49
N TYR A 104 -11.40 -0.64 -3.25
CA TYR A 104 -10.20 -1.36 -2.78
C TYR A 104 -9.48 -0.65 -1.64
N MET A 105 -9.73 0.65 -1.43
CA MET A 105 -9.06 1.45 -0.40
C MET A 105 -9.96 1.85 0.77
N ASP A 106 -11.25 1.49 0.76
CA ASP A 106 -12.20 1.93 1.78
C ASP A 106 -11.74 1.58 3.21
N ASP A 107 -11.20 0.38 3.39
CA ASP A 107 -10.71 -0.06 4.70
C ASP A 107 -9.40 0.63 5.08
N ALA A 108 -8.52 0.89 4.11
CA ALA A 108 -7.31 1.68 4.34
C ALA A 108 -7.64 3.11 4.78
N VAL A 109 -8.62 3.75 4.12
CA VAL A 109 -9.09 5.11 4.46
C VAL A 109 -9.61 5.15 5.89
N LYS A 110 -10.51 4.22 6.26
CA LYS A 110 -11.03 4.14 7.64
C LYS A 110 -9.92 3.98 8.67
N ILE A 111 -8.91 3.17 8.40
CA ILE A 111 -7.80 2.95 9.33
C ILE A 111 -6.97 4.23 9.49
N ILE A 112 -6.67 4.90 8.38
CA ILE A 112 -5.85 6.12 8.36
C ILE A 112 -6.59 7.27 9.07
N GLU A 113 -7.87 7.52 8.75
CA GLU A 113 -8.68 8.56 9.38
C GLU A 113 -8.81 8.38 10.90
N ASN A 114 -8.89 7.14 11.38
CA ASN A 114 -8.94 6.85 12.82
C ASN A 114 -7.59 7.07 13.52
N THR A 115 -6.49 7.15 12.78
CA THR A 115 -5.16 7.39 13.34
C THR A 115 -4.92 8.88 13.59
N GLU A 116 -5.50 9.77 12.77
CA GLU A 116 -5.46 11.22 12.98
C GLU A 116 -6.18 11.67 14.27
N GLN A 117 -7.11 10.87 14.80
CA GLN A 117 -7.85 11.18 16.03
C GLN A 117 -7.08 10.89 17.33
N LYS A 118 -5.89 10.28 17.25
CA LYS A 118 -5.05 9.91 18.41
C LYS A 118 -3.82 10.80 18.62
N ALA A 119 -3.58 11.78 17.74
CA ALA A 119 -2.50 12.75 17.85
C ALA A 119 -2.92 13.99 18.66
#